data_AF-A0A962MK23-F1
#
_entry.id   AF-A0A962MK23-F1
#
_cell.length_a   1.000
_cell.length_b   1.000
_cell.length_c   1.000
_cell.angle_alpha   90.00
_cell.angle_beta   90.00
_cell.angle_gamma   90.00
#
_symmetry.space_group_name_H-M   'P 1'
#
loop_
_entity.id
_entity.type
_entity.pdbx_description
1 polymer ?
#
loop_
_entity_poly.entity_id
_entity_poly.type
_entity_poly.pdbx_seq_one_letter_code
_entity_poly.pdbx_strand_id
1 'polypeptide(L)'
;MIKALTLDLDDTLWDIWATIERAEQRLHDWLAERHPAIPQAYTPLELRELTAAAAQRWPDIAHDRTQLRKKSFRLAAELTGSDNFCEHSAFEVFYAGRNDVL
;
A
#
# COMPACT_ATOMS: atom_id res chain seq x y z
N MET A 1 30.95 9.35 26.32
CA MET A 1 29.68 9.03 27.01
C MET A 1 28.56 9.11 25.99
N ILE A 2 27.90 8.00 25.67
CA ILE A 2 26.74 7.97 24.76
C ILE A 2 25.52 8.46 25.55
N LYS A 3 24.70 9.32 24.95
CA LYS A 3 23.60 10.03 25.65
C LYS A 3 22.19 9.62 25.19
N ALA A 4 22.06 8.93 24.05
CA ALA A 4 20.80 8.38 23.56
C ALA A 4 21.05 7.25 22.56
N LEU A 5 20.10 6.31 22.47
CA LEU A 5 20.00 5.29 21.43
C LEU A 5 18.57 5.35 20.88
N THR A 6 18.44 5.51 19.56
CA THR A 6 17.15 5.42 18.86
C THR A 6 17.10 4.10 18.12
N LEU A 7 16.04 3.33 18.35
CA LEU A 7 15.79 2.08 17.66
C LEU A 7 14.61 2.29 16.72
N ASP A 8 14.78 1.86 15.48
CA ASP A 8 13.66 1.68 14.59
C ASP A 8 12.85 0.46 15.03
N LEU A 9 11.55 0.50 14.81
CA LEU A 9 10.63 -0.56 15.22
C LEU A 9 10.40 -1.54 14.08
N ASP A 10 10.04 -1.00 12.93
CA ASP A 10 9.64 -1.72 11.73
C ASP A 10 10.85 -2.48 11.15
N ASP A 11 10.72 -3.79 10.93
CA ASP A 11 11.78 -4.70 10.41
C ASP A 11 13.07 -4.82 11.26
N THR A 12 13.17 -4.06 12.36
CA THR A 12 14.31 -4.11 13.29
C THR A 12 13.96 -4.82 14.59
N LEU A 13 12.82 -4.46 15.22
CA LEU A 13 12.35 -5.06 16.47
C LEU A 13 11.04 -5.83 16.30
N TRP A 14 10.31 -5.58 15.21
CA TRP A 14 9.02 -6.19 14.93
C TRP A 14 8.97 -6.72 13.49
N ASP A 15 8.52 -7.96 13.33
CA ASP A 15 8.18 -8.50 12.01
C ASP A 15 6.84 -7.89 11.57
N ILE A 16 6.92 -6.90 10.69
CA ILE A 16 5.75 -6.18 10.19
C ILE A 16 5.14 -6.82 8.94
N TRP A 17 5.84 -7.77 8.31
CA TRP A 17 5.44 -8.29 7.01
C TRP A 17 4.11 -9.03 7.06
N ALA A 18 3.89 -9.83 8.11
CA ALA A 18 2.60 -10.52 8.29
C ALA A 18 1.42 -9.52 8.37
N THR A 19 1.61 -8.37 9.00
CA THR A 19 0.58 -7.33 9.10
C THR A 19 0.39 -6.60 7.76
N ILE A 20 1.49 -6.34 7.02
CA ILE A 20 1.42 -5.77 5.67
C ILE A 20 0.68 -6.70 4.71
N GLU A 21 0.98 -8.00 4.72
CA GLU A 21 0.34 -8.99 3.85
C GLU A 21 -1.16 -9.09 4.11
N ARG A 22 -1.58 -9.10 5.39
CA ARG A 22 -3.01 -9.04 5.75
C ARG A 22 -3.67 -7.75 5.26
N ALA A 23 -2.98 -6.62 5.37
CA ALA A 23 -3.48 -5.33 4.90
C ALA A 23 -3.69 -5.29 3.39
N GLU A 24 -2.75 -5.87 2.63
CA GLU A 24 -2.82 -5.97 1.18
C GLU A 24 -3.92 -6.93 0.73
N GLN A 25 -4.10 -8.07 1.42
CA GLN A 25 -5.21 -8.97 1.12
C GLN A 25 -6.55 -8.29 1.39
N ARG A 26 -6.69 -7.60 2.53
CA ARG A 26 -7.93 -6.86 2.87
C ARG A 26 -8.25 -5.77 1.83
N LEU A 27 -7.23 -5.07 1.34
CA LEU A 27 -7.40 -4.13 0.23
C LEU A 27 -7.88 -4.86 -1.03
N HIS A 28 -7.24 -5.96 -1.40
CA HIS A 28 -7.58 -6.73 -2.60
C HIS A 28 -9.04 -7.24 -2.56
N ASP A 29 -9.48 -7.76 -1.42
CA ASP A 29 -10.86 -8.18 -1.20
C ASP A 29 -11.84 -7.01 -1.34
N TRP A 30 -11.50 -5.85 -0.75
CA TRP A 30 -12.32 -4.64 -0.87
C TRP A 30 -12.41 -4.13 -2.32
N LEU A 31 -11.33 -4.26 -3.08
CA LEU A 31 -11.29 -3.93 -4.52
C LEU A 31 -12.14 -4.91 -5.32
N ALA A 32 -12.19 -6.19 -4.97
CA ALA A 32 -13.01 -7.18 -5.67
C ALA A 32 -14.50 -6.86 -5.59
N GLU A 33 -14.97 -6.29 -4.48
CA GLU A 33 -16.35 -5.88 -4.30
C GLU A 33 -16.74 -4.60 -5.09
N ARG A 34 -15.80 -3.67 -5.31
CA ARG A 34 -16.11 -2.31 -5.80
C ARG A 34 -15.51 -1.98 -7.16
N HIS A 35 -14.34 -2.54 -7.46
CA HIS A 35 -13.55 -2.26 -8.66
C HIS A 35 -12.96 -3.57 -9.21
N PRO A 36 -13.81 -4.55 -9.60
CA PRO A 36 -13.38 -5.93 -9.91
C PRO A 36 -12.36 -6.04 -11.05
N ALA A 37 -12.25 -5.05 -11.92
CA ALA A 37 -11.23 -5.00 -12.96
C ALA A 37 -9.80 -4.91 -12.39
N ILE A 38 -9.60 -4.28 -11.23
CA ILE A 38 -8.30 -4.16 -10.56
C ILE A 38 -7.77 -5.52 -10.08
N PRO A 39 -8.49 -6.29 -9.24
CA PRO A 39 -8.02 -7.59 -8.77
C PRO A 39 -7.98 -8.67 -9.86
N GLN A 40 -8.66 -8.46 -11.00
CA GLN A 40 -8.48 -9.30 -12.20
C GLN A 40 -7.16 -9.03 -12.91
N ALA A 41 -6.67 -7.80 -12.87
CA ALA A 41 -5.43 -7.38 -13.52
C ALA A 41 -4.19 -7.46 -12.61
N TYR A 42 -4.38 -7.37 -11.29
CA TYR A 42 -3.31 -7.29 -10.31
C TYR A 42 -3.59 -8.16 -9.08
N THR A 43 -2.62 -8.97 -8.72
CA THR A 43 -2.51 -9.63 -7.41
C THR A 43 -2.10 -8.62 -6.32
N PRO A 44 -2.25 -8.97 -5.03
CA PRO A 44 -1.73 -8.13 -3.94
C PRO A 44 -0.24 -7.78 -4.10
N LEU A 45 0.56 -8.76 -4.52
CA LEU A 45 2.00 -8.56 -4.77
C LEU A 45 2.25 -7.59 -5.91
N GLU A 46 1.54 -7.68 -7.03
CA GLU A 46 1.72 -6.76 -8.16
C GLU A 46 1.30 -5.33 -7.81
N LEU A 47 0.29 -5.13 -6.95
CA LEU A 47 -0.04 -3.80 -6.42
C LEU A 47 1.06 -3.24 -5.50
N ARG A 48 1.73 -4.11 -4.73
CA ARG A 48 2.92 -3.72 -3.93
C ARG A 48 4.06 -3.30 -4.84
N GLU A 49 4.35 -4.08 -5.88
CA GLU A 49 5.37 -3.79 -6.88
C GLU A 49 5.07 -2.49 -7.64
N LEU A 50 3.81 -2.23 -7.96
CA LEU A 50 3.38 -0.95 -8.54
C LEU A 50 3.71 0.24 -7.63
N THR A 51 3.63 0.06 -6.31
CA THR A 51 4.07 1.07 -5.34
C THR A 51 5.59 1.26 -5.34
N ALA A 52 6.37 0.17 -5.52
CA ALA A 52 7.82 0.27 -5.64
C ALA A 52 8.24 0.97 -6.95
N ALA A 53 7.57 0.66 -8.06
CA ALA A 53 7.76 1.33 -9.35
C ALA A 53 7.38 2.82 -9.27
N ALA A 54 6.33 3.17 -8.52
CA ALA A 54 5.95 4.56 -8.25
C ALA A 54 7.09 5.35 -7.59
N ALA A 55 7.85 4.75 -6.66
CA ALA A 55 8.96 5.40 -5.99
C ALA A 55 10.11 5.75 -6.95
N GLN A 56 10.35 4.89 -7.94
CA GLN A 56 11.34 5.14 -8.99
C GLN A 56 10.85 6.19 -9.99
N ARG A 57 9.54 6.21 -10.27
CA ARG A 57 8.92 7.12 -11.22
C ARG A 57 8.76 8.56 -10.70
N TRP A 58 8.52 8.71 -9.39
CA TRP A 58 8.31 10.00 -8.72
C TRP A 58 9.29 10.16 -7.54
N PRO A 59 10.58 10.46 -7.84
CA PRO A 59 11.62 10.54 -6.82
C PRO A 59 11.38 11.67 -5.81
N ASP A 60 10.64 12.72 -6.20
CA ASP A 60 10.23 13.84 -5.35
C ASP A 60 9.37 13.42 -4.15
N ILE A 61 8.61 12.33 -4.29
CA ILE A 61 7.79 11.75 -3.21
C ILE A 61 8.26 10.37 -2.79
N ALA A 62 9.47 9.94 -3.18
CA ALA A 62 9.98 8.60 -2.85
C ALA A 62 10.04 8.33 -1.33
N HIS A 63 10.17 9.40 -0.55
CA HIS A 63 10.18 9.36 0.92
C HIS A 63 8.77 9.31 1.54
N ASP A 64 7.71 9.61 0.77
CA ASP A 64 6.33 9.64 1.24
C ASP A 64 5.59 8.34 0.83
N ARG A 65 5.64 7.36 1.72
CA ARG A 65 5.01 6.04 1.52
C ARG A 65 3.50 6.12 1.30
N THR A 66 2.83 7.08 1.91
CA THR A 66 1.37 7.28 1.77
C THR A 66 1.04 7.79 0.38
N GLN A 67 1.76 8.80 -0.10
CA GLN A 67 1.54 9.35 -1.45
C GLN A 67 1.87 8.33 -2.54
N LEU A 68 2.97 7.59 -2.38
CA LEU A 68 3.33 6.53 -3.32
C LEU A 68 2.23 5.48 -3.46
N ARG A 69 1.64 5.06 -2.33
CA ARG A 69 0.59 4.05 -2.33
C ARG A 69 -0.72 4.57 -2.92
N LYS A 70 -1.12 5.80 -2.60
CA LYS A 70 -2.29 6.44 -3.24
C LYS A 70 -2.10 6.55 -4.75
N LYS A 71 -0.91 6.95 -5.20
CA LYS A 71 -0.59 7.01 -6.64
C LYS A 71 -0.59 5.65 -7.32
N SER A 72 -0.05 4.60 -6.68
CA SER A 72 -0.09 3.26 -7.28
C SER A 72 -1.53 2.74 -7.41
N PHE A 73 -2.38 2.97 -6.42
CA PHE A 73 -3.81 2.62 -6.51
C PHE A 73 -4.52 3.39 -7.63
N ARG A 74 -4.26 4.70 -7.74
CA ARG A 74 -4.81 5.52 -8.82
C ARG A 74 -4.36 5.02 -10.20
N LEU A 75 -3.08 4.67 -10.34
CA LEU A 75 -2.53 4.14 -11.58
C LEU A 75 -3.16 2.79 -11.96
N ALA A 76 -3.33 1.87 -11.00
CA ALA A 76 -4.02 0.60 -11.24
C ALA A 76 -5.48 0.81 -11.68
N ALA A 77 -6.17 1.78 -11.09
CA ALA A 77 -7.54 2.14 -11.48
C ALA A 77 -7.61 2.72 -12.90
N GLU A 78 -6.69 3.61 -13.27
CA GLU A 78 -6.62 4.19 -14.61
C GLU A 78 -6.31 3.13 -15.68
N LEU A 79 -5.37 2.23 -15.41
CA LEU A 79 -5.00 1.15 -16.33
C LEU A 79 -6.10 0.10 -16.53
N THR A 80 -7.06 0.02 -15.60
CA THR A 80 -8.18 -0.93 -15.65
C THR A 80 -9.52 -0.27 -15.98
N GLY A 81 -9.56 1.05 -16.22
CA GLY A 81 -10.77 1.79 -16.57
C GLY A 81 -11.75 1.99 -15.41
N SER A 82 -11.26 2.02 -14.16
CA SER A 82 -12.08 2.27 -12.97
C SER A 82 -12.28 3.77 -12.74
N ASP A 83 -13.20 4.40 -13.49
CA ASP A 83 -13.38 5.87 -13.51
C ASP A 83 -13.82 6.48 -12.17
N ASN A 84 -14.61 5.76 -11.37
CA ASN A 84 -15.11 6.23 -10.06
C ASN A 84 -14.20 5.84 -8.88
N PHE A 85 -12.92 5.56 -9.15
CA PHE A 85 -11.98 5.13 -8.12
C PHE A 85 -11.55 6.28 -7.19
N CYS A 86 -11.64 6.03 -5.88
CA CYS A 86 -11.16 6.94 -4.83
C CYS A 86 -9.94 6.33 -4.14
N GLU A 87 -8.75 6.88 -4.42
CA GLU A 87 -7.49 6.40 -3.85
C GLU A 87 -7.40 6.62 -2.34
N HIS A 88 -8.09 7.64 -1.81
CA HIS A 88 -8.16 7.84 -0.36
C HIS A 88 -8.92 6.70 0.33
N SER A 89 -10.08 6.31 -0.20
CA SER A 89 -10.87 5.19 0.35
C SER A 89 -10.10 3.87 0.30
N ALA A 90 -9.42 3.58 -0.81
CA ALA A 90 -8.56 2.40 -0.92
C ALA A 90 -7.40 2.44 0.08
N PHE A 91 -6.77 3.62 0.24
CA PHE A 91 -5.72 3.81 1.24
C PHE A 91 -6.20 3.59 2.66
N GLU A 92 -7.39 4.09 3.04
CA GLU A 92 -7.93 3.87 4.39
C GLU A 92 -8.15 2.38 4.71
N VAL A 93 -8.58 1.57 3.73
CA VAL A 93 -8.73 0.12 3.90
C VAL A 93 -7.39 -0.55 4.17
N PHE A 94 -6.37 -0.25 3.35
CA PHE A 94 -5.02 -0.74 3.56
C PHE A 94 -4.46 -0.27 4.90
N TYR A 95 -4.61 1.01 5.22
CA TYR A 95 -4.07 1.62 6.44
C TYR A 95 -4.71 1.03 7.69
N ALA A 96 -6.03 0.81 7.68
CA ALA A 96 -6.71 0.12 8.77
C ALA A 96 -6.20 -1.31 8.96
N GLY A 97 -5.99 -2.06 7.87
CA GLY A 97 -5.40 -3.40 7.92
C GLY A 97 -3.95 -3.40 8.43
N ARG A 98 -3.13 -2.42 8.03
CA ARG A 98 -1.72 -2.31 8.46
C ARG A 98 -1.60 -2.02 9.96
N ASN A 99 -2.58 -1.33 10.54
CA ASN A 99 -2.60 -0.99 11.96
C ASN A 99 -3.39 -2.01 12.80
N ASP A 100 -3.82 -3.12 12.19
CA ASP A 100 -4.50 -4.23 12.88
C ASP A 100 -3.44 -5.21 13.43
N VAL A 101 -2.91 -4.84 14.59
CA VAL A 101 -1.93 -5.63 15.33
C VAL A 101 -2.69 -6.51 16.31
N LEU A 102 -2.67 -7.82 16.05
CA LEU A 102 -3.23 -8.86 16.91
C LEU A 102 -2.34 -9.13 18.13
#